data_AF-A0A6A6D9Z9-F1
#
_entry.id   AF-A0A6A6D9Z9-F1
#
_cell.length_a   1.000
_cell.length_b   1.000
_cell.length_c   1.000
_cell.angle_alpha   90.00
_cell.angle_beta   90.00
_cell.angle_gamma   90.00
#
_symmetry.space_group_name_H-M   'P 1'
#
loop_
_entity.id
_entity.type
_entity.pdbx_description
1 polymer ?
#
loop_
_entity_poly.entity_id
_entity_poly.type
_entity_poly.pdbx_seq_one_letter_code
_entity_poly.pdbx_strand_id
1 'polypeptide(L)'
;MSTCYQEGRWILWESGITVVTLLNRNRWNLNVEATLSFQRQWQAPLRIFISEHKWKDGQPTEEEAIIMLNQGDDSSILVPAVFMFVLGMPVVVNRNTFQGLKVVNGASYEVLDVILEKAYLGYRINADTILHFGLPAGILLAAESTRDFHF
;
A
#
# COMPACT_ATOMS: atom_id res chain seq x y z
N MET A 1 26.06 0.56 15.67
CA MET A 1 25.54 1.47 14.62
C MET A 1 24.15 1.90 15.05
N SER A 2 23.85 3.20 15.02
CA SER A 2 22.49 3.70 15.27
C SER A 2 21.60 3.28 14.09
N THR A 3 20.51 2.56 14.36
CA THR A 3 19.48 2.17 13.39
C THR A 3 18.35 3.20 13.30
N CYS A 4 18.48 4.34 13.99
CA CYS A 4 17.47 5.40 13.97
C CYS A 4 17.59 6.24 12.69
N TYR A 5 16.43 6.62 12.14
CA TYR A 5 16.33 7.59 11.05
C TYR A 5 17.07 8.89 11.42
N GLN A 6 17.78 9.46 10.45
CA GLN A 6 18.47 10.74 10.57
C GLN A 6 17.87 11.71 9.56
N GLU A 7 17.49 12.89 10.05
CA GLU A 7 16.95 13.96 9.22
C GLU A 7 17.95 14.33 8.10
N GLY A 8 17.45 14.43 6.87
CA GLY A 8 18.26 14.72 5.67
C GLY A 8 18.96 13.51 5.03
N ARG A 9 18.83 12.30 5.60
CA ARG A 9 19.29 11.05 4.95
C ARG A 9 18.13 10.32 4.29
N TRP A 10 18.30 9.97 3.02
CA TRP A 10 17.38 9.11 2.29
C TRP A 10 17.37 7.70 2.89
N ILE A 11 16.18 7.11 3.01
CA ILE A 11 16.06 5.69 3.37
C ILE A 11 16.38 4.88 2.11
N LEU A 12 17.41 4.06 2.20
CA LEU A 12 17.77 3.15 1.12
C LEU A 12 16.83 1.94 1.19
N TRP A 13 15.71 2.00 0.45
CA TRP A 13 14.66 0.96 0.42
C TRP A 13 15.11 -0.39 -0.21
N GLU A 14 16.42 -0.61 -0.37
CA GLU A 14 17.01 -1.71 -1.15
C GLU A 14 17.08 -3.06 -0.40
N SER A 15 16.73 -3.16 0.90
CA SER A 15 17.07 -4.36 1.71
C SER A 15 16.15 -4.70 2.89
N GLY A 16 14.89 -5.08 2.63
CA GLY A 16 14.05 -5.74 3.65
C GLY A 16 13.85 -4.94 4.94
N ILE A 17 13.97 -3.61 4.86
CA ILE A 17 13.90 -2.72 6.01
C ILE A 17 12.44 -2.61 6.45
N THR A 18 12.18 -2.88 7.72
CA THR A 18 10.91 -2.56 8.37
C THR A 18 11.09 -1.30 9.20
N VAL A 19 10.32 -0.25 8.91
CA VAL A 19 10.35 1.00 9.68
C VAL A 19 9.15 1.04 10.62
N VAL A 20 9.41 1.27 11.90
CA VAL A 20 8.38 1.44 12.93
C VAL A 20 8.19 2.93 13.20
N THR A 21 6.95 3.41 13.07
CA THR A 21 6.60 4.81 13.28
C THR A 21 5.57 4.95 14.40
N LEU A 22 5.66 6.04 15.17
CA LEU A 22 4.68 6.36 16.21
C LEU A 22 3.36 6.93 15.66
N LEU A 23 3.38 7.56 14.48
CA LEU A 23 2.23 8.28 13.92
C LEU A 23 1.80 7.69 12.57
N ASN A 24 0.49 7.55 12.37
CA ASN A 24 -0.10 7.10 11.09
C ASN A 24 0.32 7.97 9.90
N ARG A 25 0.44 9.29 10.10
CA ARG A 25 0.93 10.21 9.07
C ARG A 25 2.35 9.86 8.60
N ASN A 26 3.24 9.51 9.53
CA ASN A 26 4.61 9.14 9.19
C ASN A 26 4.63 7.78 8.46
N ARG A 27 3.82 6.82 8.93
CA ARG A 27 3.62 5.54 8.24
C ARG A 27 3.14 5.75 6.81
N TRP A 28 2.16 6.62 6.59
CA TRP A 28 1.64 6.95 5.27
C TRP A 28 2.73 7.53 4.36
N ASN A 29 3.42 8.58 4.81
CA ASN A 29 4.48 9.22 4.03
C ASN A 29 5.60 8.24 3.65
N LEU A 30 6.03 7.40 4.60
CA LEU A 30 7.07 6.40 4.33
C LEU A 30 6.59 5.28 3.42
N ASN A 31 5.32 4.86 3.50
CA ASN A 31 4.76 3.89 2.56
C ASN A 31 4.69 4.47 1.14
N VAL A 32 4.33 5.75 0.98
CA VAL A 32 4.38 6.45 -0.32
C VAL A 32 5.82 6.44 -0.85
N GLU A 33 6.79 6.86 -0.04
CA GLU A 33 8.20 6.93 -0.42
C GLU A 33 8.75 5.55 -0.81
N ALA A 34 8.50 4.53 0.00
CA ALA A 34 8.92 3.16 -0.25
C ALA A 34 8.32 2.63 -1.56
N THR A 35 7.02 2.84 -1.78
CA THR A 35 6.34 2.37 -3.00
C THR A 35 6.92 3.03 -4.25
N LEU A 36 7.13 4.36 -4.24
CA LEU A 36 7.72 5.08 -5.36
C LEU A 36 9.19 4.67 -5.60
N SER A 37 9.94 4.40 -4.53
CA SER A 37 11.31 3.92 -4.63
C SER A 37 11.36 2.54 -5.28
N PHE A 38 10.49 1.63 -4.85
CA PHE A 38 10.34 0.30 -5.43
C PHE A 38 9.93 0.38 -6.90
N GLN A 39 8.93 1.20 -7.23
CA GLN A 39 8.51 1.44 -8.61
C GLN A 39 9.68 1.85 -9.51
N ARG A 40 10.50 2.81 -9.08
CA ARG A 40 11.66 3.28 -9.85
C ARG A 40 12.74 2.21 -9.99
N GLN A 41 13.03 1.48 -8.91
CA GLN A 41 14.07 0.45 -8.89
C GLN A 41 13.72 -0.72 -9.82
N TRP A 42 12.47 -1.17 -9.81
CA TRP A 42 12.01 -2.33 -10.57
C TRP A 42 11.40 -1.96 -11.93
N GLN A 43 11.25 -0.67 -12.24
CA GLN A 43 10.58 -0.15 -13.45
C GLN A 43 9.20 -0.78 -13.68
N ALA A 44 8.51 -1.09 -12.59
CA ALA A 44 7.22 -1.79 -12.60
C ALA A 44 6.05 -0.79 -12.50
N PRO A 45 4.87 -1.11 -13.05
CA PRO A 45 3.72 -0.23 -12.94
C PRO A 45 3.27 -0.04 -11.47
N LEU A 46 3.08 1.21 -11.07
CA LEU A 46 2.36 1.60 -9.86
C LEU A 46 0.86 1.51 -10.11
N ARG A 47 0.14 0.80 -9.25
CA ARG A 47 -1.32 0.82 -9.19
C ARG A 47 -1.75 1.53 -7.91
N ILE A 48 -2.70 2.45 -8.04
CA ILE A 48 -3.29 3.16 -6.92
C ILE A 48 -4.77 2.78 -6.89
N PHE A 49 -5.22 2.20 -5.78
CA PHE A 49 -6.61 1.88 -5.54
C PHE A 49 -7.18 2.88 -4.53
N ILE A 50 -8.27 3.53 -4.90
CA ILE A 50 -9.00 4.45 -4.02
C ILE A 50 -10.35 3.81 -3.71
N SER A 51 -10.64 3.51 -2.45
CA SER A 51 -11.91 2.92 -2.07
C SER A 51 -13.08 3.81 -2.46
N GLU A 52 -14.22 3.22 -2.80
CA GLU A 52 -15.46 4.00 -2.89
C GLU A 52 -15.74 4.68 -1.56
N HIS A 53 -16.08 5.96 -1.62
CA HIS A 53 -16.38 6.76 -0.46
C HIS A 53 -17.62 7.60 -0.72
N LYS A 54 -18.55 7.58 0.25
CA LYS A 54 -19.72 8.45 0.27
C LYS A 54 -19.43 9.61 1.21
N TRP A 55 -19.12 10.75 0.62
CA TRP A 55 -19.04 12.02 1.34
C TRP A 55 -20.39 12.35 1.95
N LYS A 56 -20.39 12.86 3.19
CA LYS A 56 -21.64 13.22 3.89
C LYS A 56 -22.37 14.38 3.19
N ASP A 57 -21.62 15.34 2.66
CA ASP A 57 -22.16 16.61 2.14
C ASP A 57 -21.97 16.80 0.62
N GLY A 58 -21.55 15.77 -0.12
CA GLY A 58 -21.43 15.82 -1.59
C GLY A 58 -19.99 15.77 -2.12
N GLN A 59 -19.51 16.84 -2.77
CA GLN A 59 -18.08 16.90 -3.16
C GLN A 59 -17.22 17.31 -1.97
N PRO A 60 -16.02 16.74 -1.80
CA PRO A 60 -15.14 17.11 -0.70
C PRO A 60 -14.70 18.57 -0.81
N THR A 61 -14.53 19.23 0.34
CA THR A 61 -13.90 20.55 0.38
C THR A 61 -12.41 20.47 0.05
N GLU A 62 -11.77 21.61 -0.20
CA GLU A 62 -10.31 21.66 -0.44
C GLU A 62 -9.53 21.13 0.77
N GLU A 63 -9.95 21.48 1.98
CA GLU A 63 -9.35 21.00 3.22
C GLU A 63 -9.48 19.47 3.35
N GLU A 64 -10.67 18.93 3.02
CA GLU A 64 -10.88 17.48 3.01
C GLU A 64 -9.98 16.79 1.98
N ALA A 65 -9.85 17.36 0.78
CA ALA A 65 -8.95 16.85 -0.25
C ALA A 65 -7.48 16.88 0.19
N ILE A 66 -7.05 17.92 0.90
CA ILE A 66 -5.69 18.00 1.46
C ILE A 66 -5.49 16.95 2.55
N ILE A 67 -6.48 16.74 3.41
CA ILE A 67 -6.40 15.74 4.48
C ILE A 67 -6.32 14.32 3.90
N MET A 68 -7.08 14.02 2.83
CA MET A 68 -6.99 12.75 2.10
C MET A 68 -5.56 12.41 1.70
N LEU A 69 -4.85 13.39 1.11
CA LEU A 69 -3.47 13.19 0.66
C LEU A 69 -2.48 13.02 1.81
N ASN A 70 -2.76 13.63 2.96
CA ASN A 70 -1.81 13.69 4.08
C ASN A 70 -1.92 12.54 5.07
N GLN A 71 -3.07 11.86 5.16
CA GLN A 71 -3.31 10.91 6.26
C GLN A 71 -3.50 9.46 5.80
N GLY A 72 -3.91 9.22 4.54
CA GLY A 72 -3.97 7.90 3.90
C GLY A 72 -5.03 6.94 4.44
N ASP A 73 -5.05 6.72 5.75
CA ASP A 73 -5.98 5.88 6.50
C ASP A 73 -6.03 6.37 7.96
N ASP A 74 -6.97 7.28 8.25
CA ASP A 74 -7.33 7.69 9.61
C ASP A 74 -8.81 7.39 9.84
N SER A 75 -9.12 6.43 10.70
CA SER A 75 -10.49 6.02 11.03
C SER A 75 -11.35 7.13 11.64
N SER A 76 -10.75 8.20 12.14
CA SER A 76 -11.46 9.36 12.69
C SER A 76 -11.85 10.38 11.62
N ILE A 77 -11.25 10.29 10.43
CA ILE A 77 -11.51 11.19 9.31
C ILE A 77 -12.18 10.39 8.19
N LEU A 78 -13.27 10.93 7.65
CA LEU A 78 -14.02 10.33 6.55
C LEU A 78 -13.28 10.53 5.21
N VAL A 79 -12.09 9.96 5.08
CA VAL A 79 -11.34 9.95 3.82
C VAL A 79 -11.43 8.56 3.18
N PRO A 80 -11.46 8.45 1.84
CA PRO A 80 -11.33 7.16 1.17
C PRO A 80 -9.99 6.52 1.56
N ALA A 81 -10.00 5.21 1.72
CA ALA A 81 -8.78 4.44 1.90
C ALA A 81 -8.02 4.39 0.57
N VAL A 82 -6.72 4.67 0.64
CA VAL A 82 -5.82 4.58 -0.52
C VAL A 82 -4.85 3.43 -0.33
N PHE A 83 -4.80 2.54 -1.32
CA PHE A 83 -3.87 1.43 -1.37
C PHE A 83 -3.00 1.54 -2.62
N MET A 84 -1.70 1.81 -2.41
CA MET A 84 -0.72 1.85 -3.48
C MET A 84 0.02 0.53 -3.57
N PHE A 85 0.30 0.10 -4.79
CA PHE A 85 0.81 -1.23 -5.08
C PHE A 85 1.79 -1.20 -6.24
N VAL A 86 2.92 -1.89 -6.05
CA VAL A 86 3.86 -2.26 -7.10
C VAL A 86 4.10 -3.76 -6.97
N LEU A 87 4.14 -4.47 -8.09
CA LEU A 87 4.37 -5.93 -8.12
C LEU A 87 5.68 -6.29 -7.40
N GLY A 88 5.66 -7.31 -6.55
CA GLY A 88 6.84 -7.77 -5.78
C GLY A 88 7.11 -6.96 -4.50
N MET A 89 6.32 -5.92 -4.20
CA MET A 89 6.48 -5.14 -2.98
C MET A 89 6.13 -5.99 -1.74
N PRO A 90 6.91 -5.90 -0.65
CA PRO A 90 6.56 -6.57 0.60
C PRO A 90 5.35 -5.90 1.25
N VAL A 91 4.45 -6.71 1.82
CA VAL A 91 3.29 -6.24 2.58
C VAL A 91 3.18 -6.96 3.92
N VAL A 92 2.69 -6.24 4.92
CA VAL A 92 2.44 -6.78 6.25
C VAL A 92 0.94 -6.85 6.49
N VAL A 93 0.47 -8.02 6.91
CA VAL A 93 -0.92 -8.21 7.31
C VAL A 93 -1.10 -7.72 8.74
N ASN A 94 -2.11 -6.89 8.99
CA ASN A 94 -2.34 -6.24 10.29
C ASN A 94 -3.42 -6.93 11.15
N ARG A 95 -4.07 -7.98 10.63
CA ARG A 95 -5.12 -8.74 11.31
C ARG A 95 -5.05 -10.21 10.95
N ASN A 96 -5.31 -11.08 11.93
CA ASN A 96 -5.49 -12.50 11.68
C ASN A 96 -6.82 -12.71 10.95
N THR A 97 -6.78 -12.98 9.64
CA THR A 97 -7.98 -13.23 8.82
C THR A 97 -8.13 -14.70 8.46
N PHE A 98 -7.03 -15.40 8.11
CA PHE A 98 -7.06 -16.79 7.68
C PHE A 98 -5.97 -17.62 8.36
N GLN A 99 -6.17 -17.91 9.64
CA GLN A 99 -5.18 -18.63 10.46
C GLN A 99 -4.84 -20.02 9.90
N GLY A 100 -5.82 -20.73 9.31
CA GLY A 100 -5.59 -22.01 8.63
C GLY A 100 -4.69 -21.91 7.40
N LEU A 101 -4.60 -20.73 6.78
CA LEU A 101 -3.70 -20.41 5.67
C LEU A 101 -2.44 -19.67 6.13
N LYS A 102 -2.20 -19.59 7.45
CA LYS A 102 -1.11 -18.82 8.07
C LYS A 102 -1.05 -17.36 7.63
N VAL A 103 -2.19 -16.75 7.32
CA VAL A 103 -2.30 -15.30 7.12
C VAL A 103 -2.46 -14.66 8.48
N VAL A 104 -1.33 -14.26 9.07
CA VAL A 104 -1.25 -13.83 10.48
C VAL A 104 -0.73 -12.41 10.62
N ASN A 105 -1.17 -11.74 11.69
CA ASN A 105 -0.78 -10.39 12.03
C ASN A 105 0.75 -10.29 12.23
N GLY A 106 1.36 -9.32 11.57
CA GLY A 106 2.79 -9.02 11.66
C GLY A 106 3.67 -9.87 10.74
N ALA A 107 3.13 -10.85 10.03
CA ALA A 107 3.88 -11.57 9.01
C ALA A 107 4.03 -10.73 7.74
N SER A 108 5.22 -10.83 7.13
CA SER A 108 5.54 -10.21 5.85
C SER A 108 5.28 -11.21 4.72
N TYR A 109 4.73 -10.71 3.62
CA TYR A 109 4.46 -11.46 2.40
C TYR A 109 4.96 -10.67 1.19
N GLU A 110 5.34 -11.37 0.14
CA GLU A 110 5.55 -10.76 -1.17
C GLU A 110 4.22 -10.76 -1.92
N VAL A 111 3.86 -9.62 -2.51
CA VAL A 111 2.67 -9.56 -3.37
C VAL A 111 3.05 -9.95 -4.79
N LEU A 112 2.52 -11.09 -5.24
CA LEU A 112 2.79 -11.62 -6.57
C LEU A 112 1.87 -11.07 -7.65
N ASP A 113 0.63 -10.71 -7.30
CA ASP A 113 -0.32 -10.11 -8.23
C ASP A 113 -1.52 -9.48 -7.49
N VAL A 114 -2.29 -8.66 -8.22
CA VAL A 114 -3.58 -8.14 -7.79
C VAL A 114 -4.67 -8.58 -8.76
N ILE A 115 -5.73 -9.15 -8.22
CA ILE A 115 -6.92 -9.51 -8.99
C ILE A 115 -7.77 -8.24 -9.10
N LEU A 116 -7.90 -7.73 -10.32
CA LEU A 116 -8.70 -6.54 -10.58
C LEU A 116 -10.18 -6.86 -10.55
N GLU A 117 -10.97 -5.97 -9.97
CA GLU A 117 -12.42 -6.01 -10.08
C GLU A 117 -12.85 -5.61 -11.50
N LYS A 118 -13.74 -6.37 -12.12
CA LYS A 118 -14.13 -6.14 -13.53
C LYS A 118 -14.85 -4.81 -13.73
N ALA A 119 -15.54 -4.33 -12.69
CA ALA A 119 -16.20 -3.04 -12.71
C ALA A 119 -15.20 -1.86 -12.71
N TYR A 120 -13.95 -2.08 -12.31
CA TYR A 120 -12.96 -1.02 -12.04
C TYR A 120 -11.59 -1.33 -12.70
N LEU A 121 -11.58 -1.50 -14.02
CA LEU A 121 -10.40 -1.87 -14.82
C LEU A 121 -9.21 -0.89 -14.71
N GLY A 122 -9.46 0.34 -14.26
CA GLY A 122 -8.44 1.35 -14.00
C GLY A 122 -8.22 2.34 -15.14
N TYR A 123 -7.68 3.50 -14.78
CA TYR A 123 -7.39 4.63 -15.65
C TYR A 123 -5.89 4.88 -15.64
N ARG A 124 -5.25 4.76 -16.80
CA ARG A 124 -3.83 5.07 -16.95
C ARG A 124 -3.64 6.58 -16.87
N ILE A 125 -2.94 7.06 -15.85
CA ILE A 125 -2.70 8.51 -15.66
C ILE A 125 -1.37 8.95 -16.28
N ASN A 126 -0.41 8.04 -16.45
CA ASN A 126 0.86 8.27 -17.14
C ASN A 126 1.46 6.94 -17.62
N ALA A 127 2.75 6.91 -17.99
CA ALA A 127 3.40 5.73 -18.55
C ALA A 127 3.54 4.54 -17.57
N ASP A 128 3.57 4.81 -16.27
CA ASP A 128 3.92 3.84 -15.22
C ASP A 128 2.87 3.73 -14.11
N THR A 129 1.81 4.53 -14.15
CA THR A 129 0.82 4.63 -13.06
C THR A 129 -0.60 4.41 -13.57
N ILE A 130 -1.34 3.56 -12.85
CA ILE A 130 -2.73 3.21 -13.13
C ILE A 130 -3.56 3.50 -11.87
N LEU A 131 -4.65 4.24 -12.03
CA LEU A 131 -5.57 4.60 -10.96
C LEU A 131 -6.85 3.76 -11.04
N HIS A 132 -7.24 3.12 -9.95
CA HIS A 132 -8.45 2.33 -9.81
C HIS A 132 -9.40 2.99 -8.79
N PHE A 133 -10.66 3.15 -9.16
CA PHE A 133 -11.72 3.63 -8.26
C PHE A 133 -12.48 2.42 -7.71
N GLY A 134 -12.02 1.88 -6.60
CA GLY A 134 -12.48 0.62 -6.03
C GLY A 134 -11.31 -0.16 -5.42
N LEU A 135 -11.60 -1.07 -4.50
CA LEU A 135 -10.60 -2.00 -3.97
C LEU A 135 -10.27 -3.08 -5.01
N PRO A 136 -9.08 -3.70 -4.96
CA PRO A 136 -8.83 -4.91 -5.74
C PRO A 136 -9.80 -6.01 -5.30
N ALA A 137 -10.20 -6.87 -6.23
CA ALA A 137 -11.03 -8.04 -5.93
C ALA A 137 -10.27 -9.08 -5.08
N GLY A 138 -8.94 -9.07 -5.17
CA GLY A 138 -8.07 -9.92 -4.35
C GLY A 138 -6.60 -9.54 -4.49
N ILE A 139 -5.80 -10.01 -3.56
CA ILE A 139 -4.34 -9.85 -3.57
C ILE A 139 -3.73 -11.24 -3.46
N LEU A 140 -2.83 -11.58 -4.38
CA LEU A 140 -2.09 -12.84 -4.35
C LEU A 140 -0.80 -12.65 -3.54
N LEU A 141 -0.70 -13.39 -2.45
CA LEU A 141 0.43 -13.32 -1.52
C LEU A 141 1.27 -14.59 -1.62
N ALA A 142 2.59 -14.41 -1.69
CA ALA A 142 3.56 -15.47 -1.46
C ALA A 142 4.11 -15.35 -0.04
N ALA A 143 4.01 -16.44 0.71
CA ALA A 143 4.71 -16.59 1.98
C ALA A 143 6.07 -17.24 1.74
N GLU A 144 7.10 -16.82 2.47
CA GLU A 144 8.40 -17.50 2.44
C GLU A 144 8.28 -18.98 2.81
N SER A 145 7.44 -19.30 3.79
CA SER A 145 7.17 -20.67 4.22
C SER A 145 6.52 -21.58 3.16
N THR A 146 6.02 -21.01 2.05
CA THR A 146 5.40 -21.75 0.95
C THR A 146 6.25 -21.75 -0.32
N ARG A 147 7.45 -21.15 -0.29
CA ARG A 147 8.29 -20.95 -1.49
C ARG A 147 8.71 -22.26 -2.16
N ASP A 148 8.92 -23.32 -1.38
CA ASP A 148 9.40 -24.61 -1.86
C ASP A 148 8.27 -25.63 -2.13
N PHE A 149 7.00 -25.21 -2.01
CA PHE A 149 5.89 -26.07 -2.39
C PHE A 149 5.73 -26.06 -3.91
N HIS A 150 5.83 -27.24 -4.50
CA HIS A 150 5.51 -27.48 -5.91
C HIS A 150 4.12 -28.14 -5.98
N PHE A 151 3.19 -27.51 -6.68
CA PHE A 151 1.82 -28.00 -6.91
C PHE A 151 1.65 -28.45 -8.36
#